data_AF-A0A951F092-F1
#
_entry.id   AF-A0A951F092-F1
#
_cell.length_a   1.000
_cell.length_b   1.000
_cell.length_c   1.000
_cell.angle_alpha   90.00
_cell.angle_beta   90.00
_cell.angle_gamma   90.00
#
_symmetry.space_group_name_H-M   'P 1'
#
loop_
_entity.id
_entity.type
_entity.pdbx_description
1 polymer ?
#
loop_
_entity_poly.entity_id
_entity_poly.type
_entity_poly.pdbx_seq_one_letter_code
_entity_poly.pdbx_strand_id
1 'polypeptide(L)'
;QERSQWHVSADREDTISAYKGLVYVDQETKQVLRISLEAVDLPSSFPVKQASDQLDYDYQDVGGQQFLLPLKNKVLISGGDVLTRNDNEYHLYHKYSAESAIQFDVTETPAPLPDDKANEAPHK
;
A
#
# COMPACT_ATOMS: atom_id res chain seq x y z
N GLN A 1 25.22 -8.69 2.53
CA GLN A 1 24.36 -7.72 3.24
C GLN A 1 24.14 -6.41 2.49
N GLU A 2 25.13 -5.81 1.80
CA GLU A 2 25.08 -4.43 1.26
C GLU A 2 23.89 -4.02 0.36
N ARG A 3 23.09 -4.96 -0.15
CA ARG A 3 21.88 -4.67 -0.96
C ARG A 3 20.56 -4.99 -0.28
N SER A 4 20.60 -5.59 0.91
CA SER A 4 19.40 -5.83 1.70
C SER A 4 18.98 -4.55 2.41
N GLN A 5 17.68 -4.35 2.55
CA GLN A 5 17.07 -3.29 3.37
C GLN A 5 16.20 -3.91 4.49
N TRP A 6 16.34 -5.21 4.76
CA TRP A 6 15.56 -5.86 5.79
C TRP A 6 16.22 -5.71 7.14
N HIS A 7 15.61 -4.87 7.97
CA HIS A 7 15.97 -4.70 9.36
C HIS A 7 15.34 -5.78 10.23
N VAL A 8 16.17 -6.42 11.05
CA VAL A 8 15.76 -7.32 12.13
C VAL A 8 16.16 -6.64 13.43
N SER A 9 15.17 -6.35 14.27
CA SER A 9 15.38 -5.66 15.54
C SER A 9 14.95 -6.54 16.71
N ALA A 10 15.73 -6.52 17.78
CA ALA A 10 15.40 -7.18 19.05
C ALA A 10 16.02 -6.39 20.21
N ASP A 11 15.26 -6.24 21.29
CA ASP A 11 15.59 -5.39 22.43
C ASP A 11 15.96 -3.95 22.01
N ARG A 12 17.24 -3.57 22.11
CA ARG A 12 17.77 -2.27 21.66
C ARG A 12 18.80 -2.42 20.54
N GLU A 13 18.91 -3.61 19.96
CA GLU A 13 19.80 -3.91 18.84
C GLU A 13 19.02 -4.02 17.54
N ASP A 14 19.66 -3.59 16.46
CA ASP A 14 19.11 -3.63 15.11
C ASP A 14 20.22 -4.05 14.14
N THR A 15 19.88 -4.89 13.18
CA THR A 15 20.83 -5.31 12.14
C THR A 15 20.14 -5.48 10.80
N ILE A 16 20.88 -5.22 9.72
CA ILE A 16 20.42 -5.51 8.36
C ILE A 16 20.77 -6.96 8.05
N SER A 17 19.76 -7.79 7.85
CA SER A 17 19.96 -9.19 7.53
C SER A 17 20.06 -9.39 6.02
N ALA A 18 20.92 -10.31 5.57
CA ALA A 18 20.71 -10.94 4.28
C ALA A 18 19.47 -11.85 4.38
N TYR A 19 18.89 -12.23 3.24
CA TYR A 19 17.76 -13.15 3.23
C TYR A 19 17.80 -14.08 2.03
N LYS A 20 17.16 -15.23 2.21
CA LYS A 20 16.75 -16.14 1.15
C LYS A 20 15.24 -16.33 1.24
N GLY A 21 14.63 -16.89 0.21
CA GLY A 21 13.19 -17.01 0.18
C GLY A 21 12.65 -17.78 -1.00
N LEU A 22 11.34 -17.93 -1.03
CA LEU A 22 10.60 -18.52 -2.13
C LEU A 22 9.53 -17.54 -2.60
N VAL A 23 9.34 -17.51 -3.92
CA VAL A 23 8.23 -16.81 -4.57
C VAL A 23 7.35 -17.89 -5.19
N TYR A 24 6.11 -17.96 -4.74
CA TYR A 24 5.13 -18.91 -5.23
C TYR A 24 4.30 -18.23 -6.32
N VAL A 25 4.42 -18.74 -7.53
CA VAL A 25 3.77 -18.19 -8.72
C VAL A 25 2.68 -19.15 -9.16
N ASP A 26 1.48 -18.63 -9.36
CA ASP A 26 0.39 -19.36 -9.97
C ASP A 26 0.73 -19.75 -11.41
N GLN A 27 0.52 -21.03 -11.76
CA GLN A 27 0.95 -21.55 -13.05
C GLN A 27 0.13 -20.98 -14.22
N GLU A 28 -1.13 -20.64 -14.03
CA GLU A 28 -2.01 -20.21 -15.12
C GLU A 28 -1.90 -18.70 -15.34
N THR A 29 -2.05 -17.93 -14.26
CA THR A 29 -2.13 -16.47 -14.27
C THR A 29 -0.77 -15.77 -14.16
N LYS A 30 0.28 -16.52 -13.81
CA LYS A 30 1.64 -16.01 -13.52
C LYS A 30 1.70 -14.98 -12.38
N GLN A 31 0.66 -14.95 -11.55
CA GLN A 31 0.59 -14.06 -10.39
C GLN A 31 1.38 -14.63 -9.21
N VAL A 32 1.95 -13.75 -8.39
CA VAL A 32 2.62 -14.15 -7.15
C VAL A 32 1.58 -14.30 -6.04
N LEU A 33 1.40 -15.52 -5.54
CA LEU A 33 0.41 -15.81 -4.50
C LEU A 33 1.03 -15.85 -3.09
N ARG A 34 2.34 -16.06 -2.99
CA ARG A 34 3.05 -16.04 -1.71
C ARG A 34 4.51 -15.66 -1.89
N ILE A 35 5.01 -14.91 -0.93
CA ILE A 35 6.44 -14.65 -0.75
C ILE A 35 6.81 -15.15 0.64
N SER A 36 7.87 -15.94 0.75
CA SER A 36 8.49 -16.28 2.03
C SER A 36 9.93 -15.80 2.05
N LEU A 37 10.34 -15.24 3.19
CA LEU A 37 11.68 -14.75 3.45
C LEU A 37 12.19 -15.36 4.76
N GLU A 38 13.47 -15.68 4.78
CA GLU A 38 14.19 -16.13 5.96
C GLU A 38 15.50 -15.34 6.07
N ALA A 39 15.75 -14.79 7.25
CA ALA A 39 16.98 -14.09 7.58
C ALA A 39 18.15 -15.08 7.57
N VAL A 40 19.22 -14.72 6.88
CA VAL A 40 20.46 -15.50 6.84
C VAL A 40 21.64 -14.60 7.17
N ASP A 41 22.74 -15.23 7.61
CA ASP A 41 23.97 -14.54 8.00
C ASP A 41 23.78 -13.53 9.14
N LEU A 42 22.85 -13.81 10.07
CA LEU A 42 22.71 -13.04 11.31
C LEU A 42 23.99 -13.21 12.17
N PRO A 43 24.56 -12.11 12.73
CA PRO A 43 25.74 -12.21 13.57
C PRO A 43 25.52 -13.12 14.78
N SER A 44 26.52 -13.93 15.16
CA SER A 44 26.38 -14.85 16.30
C SER A 44 26.16 -14.12 17.63
N SER A 45 26.67 -12.89 17.76
CA SER A 45 26.46 -12.01 18.91
C SER A 45 25.07 -11.39 18.97
N PHE A 46 24.32 -11.38 17.85
CA PHE A 46 23.00 -10.80 17.78
C PHE A 46 21.98 -11.69 18.53
N PRO A 47 21.03 -11.11 19.29
CA PRO A 47 20.07 -11.88 20.09
C PRO A 47 19.13 -12.76 19.25
N VAL A 48 18.73 -12.33 18.04
CA VAL A 48 17.87 -13.12 17.16
C VAL A 48 18.67 -14.25 16.48
N LYS A 49 18.11 -15.45 16.51
CA LYS A 49 18.66 -16.66 15.87
C LYS A 49 17.89 -17.07 14.62
N GLN A 50 16.60 -16.73 14.55
CA GLN A 50 15.80 -16.93 13.36
C GLN A 50 14.83 -15.77 13.20
N ALA A 51 14.69 -15.28 11.97
CA ALA A 51 13.61 -14.40 11.58
C ALA A 51 13.06 -14.87 10.24
N SER A 52 11.76 -15.02 10.13
CA SER A 52 11.08 -15.35 8.88
C SER A 52 9.83 -14.52 8.71
N ASP A 53 9.52 -14.22 7.45
CA ASP A 53 8.33 -13.49 7.05
C ASP A 53 7.63 -14.26 5.93
N GLN A 54 6.32 -14.40 6.01
CA GLN A 54 5.50 -14.97 4.95
C GLN A 54 4.32 -14.02 4.67
N LEU A 55 4.19 -13.63 3.41
CA LEU A 55 3.09 -12.80 2.92
C LEU A 55 2.31 -13.55 1.85
N ASP A 56 1.02 -13.74 2.11
CA ASP A 56 0.08 -14.42 1.23
C ASP A 56 -0.81 -13.39 0.53
N TYR A 57 -1.06 -13.61 -0.75
CA TYR A 57 -1.93 -12.80 -1.59
C TYR A 57 -3.12 -13.63 -2.07
N ASP A 58 -4.27 -12.97 -2.21
CA ASP A 58 -5.45 -13.56 -2.81
C ASP A 58 -6.28 -12.49 -3.53
N TYR A 59 -7.19 -12.92 -4.40
CA TYR A 59 -8.10 -12.02 -5.09
C TYR A 59 -9.18 -11.51 -4.15
N GLN A 60 -9.36 -10.19 -4.15
CA GLN A 60 -10.36 -9.49 -3.37
C GLN A 60 -11.19 -8.61 -4.30
N ASP A 61 -12.52 -8.56 -4.08
CA ASP A 61 -13.38 -7.61 -4.77
C ASP A 61 -13.23 -6.22 -4.15
N VAL A 62 -12.89 -5.24 -4.97
CA VAL A 62 -12.83 -3.83 -4.56
C VAL A 62 -13.63 -2.99 -5.54
N GLY A 63 -14.89 -2.72 -5.19
CA GLY A 63 -15.78 -1.91 -6.02
C GLY A 63 -16.19 -2.59 -7.33
N GLY A 64 -16.42 -3.91 -7.31
CA GLY A 64 -16.86 -4.71 -8.45
C GLY A 64 -15.73 -5.17 -9.38
N GLN A 65 -14.47 -4.97 -8.98
CA GLN A 65 -13.30 -5.41 -9.72
C GLN A 65 -12.39 -6.25 -8.82
N GLN A 66 -11.82 -7.31 -9.37
CA GLN A 66 -10.92 -8.21 -8.68
C GLN A 66 -9.48 -7.66 -8.68
N PHE A 67 -8.88 -7.60 -7.49
CA PHE A 67 -7.48 -7.22 -7.29
C PHE A 67 -6.77 -8.29 -6.47
N LEU A 68 -5.54 -8.64 -6.86
CA LEU A 68 -4.69 -9.49 -6.05
C LEU A 68 -4.05 -8.65 -4.95
N LEU A 69 -4.45 -8.86 -3.70
CA LEU A 69 -4.08 -8.03 -2.56
C LEU A 69 -3.53 -8.89 -1.41
N PRO A 70 -2.76 -8.31 -0.48
CA PRO A 70 -2.36 -8.99 0.73
C PRO A 70 -3.58 -9.58 1.45
N LEU A 71 -3.47 -10.84 1.85
CA LEU A 71 -4.51 -11.55 2.61
C LEU A 71 -4.03 -11.80 4.04
N LYS A 72 -2.82 -12.35 4.19
CA LYS A 72 -2.28 -12.76 5.48
C LYS A 72 -0.78 -12.58 5.52
N ASN A 73 -0.28 -12.10 6.65
CA ASN A 73 1.14 -12.03 6.93
C ASN A 73 1.47 -12.77 8.21
N LYS A 74 2.61 -13.47 8.23
CA LYS A 74 3.11 -14.18 9.41
C LYS A 74 4.59 -13.92 9.57
N VAL A 75 4.94 -13.26 10.67
CA VAL A 75 6.32 -13.06 11.08
C VAL A 75 6.63 -13.96 12.27
N LEU A 76 7.75 -14.67 12.19
CA LEU A 76 8.27 -15.49 13.27
C LEU A 76 9.69 -15.04 13.58
N ILE A 77 9.96 -14.71 14.84
CA ILE A 77 11.28 -14.35 15.33
C ILE A 77 11.58 -15.23 16.54
N SER A 78 12.76 -15.85 16.58
CA SER A 78 13.22 -16.63 17.72
C SER A 78 14.62 -16.19 18.15
N GLY A 79 14.86 -16.17 19.46
CA GLY A 79 16.13 -15.79 20.07
C GLY A 79 16.15 -16.11 21.56
N GLY A 80 17.27 -16.65 22.05
CA GLY A 80 17.35 -17.18 23.43
C GLY A 80 16.26 -18.22 23.68
N ASP A 81 15.48 -18.03 24.75
CA ASP A 81 14.33 -18.87 25.11
C ASP A 81 12.98 -18.29 24.67
N VAL A 82 12.99 -17.26 23.81
CA VAL A 82 11.79 -16.54 23.38
C VAL A 82 11.48 -16.84 21.91
N LEU A 83 10.19 -17.11 21.65
CA LEU A 83 9.61 -17.17 20.32
C LEU A 83 8.50 -16.12 20.23
N THR A 84 8.64 -15.21 19.28
CA THR A 84 7.62 -14.22 18.96
C THR A 84 6.98 -14.57 17.62
N ARG A 85 5.65 -14.67 17.60
CA ARG A 85 4.85 -14.80 16.40
C ARG A 85 3.94 -13.59 16.27
N ASN A 86 3.95 -12.96 15.10
CA ASN A 86 2.99 -11.94 14.72
C ASN A 86 2.22 -12.42 13.49
N ASP A 87 0.89 -12.56 13.65
CA ASP A 87 -0.02 -12.96 12.57
C ASP A 87 -0.92 -11.77 12.26
N ASN A 88 -0.83 -11.25 11.03
CA ASN A 88 -1.68 -10.16 10.53
C ASN A 88 -2.63 -10.69 9.46
N GLU A 89 -3.85 -10.18 9.45
CA GLU A 89 -4.81 -10.44 8.39
C GLU A 89 -5.31 -9.12 7.83
N TYR A 90 -5.40 -9.05 6.51
CA TYR A 90 -5.79 -7.84 5.80
C TYR A 90 -7.19 -8.03 5.24
N HIS A 91 -8.09 -7.19 5.70
CA HIS A 91 -9.52 -7.26 5.38
C HIS A 91 -10.02 -5.86 5.02
N LEU A 92 -11.29 -5.78 4.61
CA LEU A 92 -12.00 -4.51 4.43
C LEU A 92 -11.34 -3.60 3.38
N TYR A 93 -10.95 -4.16 2.23
CA TYR A 93 -10.58 -3.36 1.07
C TYR A 93 -11.81 -2.67 0.47
N HIS A 94 -11.81 -1.34 0.44
CA HIS A 94 -12.95 -0.55 -0.02
C HIS A 94 -12.51 0.48 -1.06
N LYS A 95 -13.32 0.60 -2.12
CA LYS A 95 -13.27 1.73 -3.04
C LYS A 95 -14.11 2.87 -2.44
N TYR A 96 -13.46 3.98 -2.15
CA TYR A 96 -14.15 5.22 -1.77
C TYR A 96 -14.22 6.13 -2.99
N SER A 97 -15.43 6.60 -3.32
CA SER A 97 -15.67 7.55 -4.40
C SER A 97 -16.65 8.63 -3.95
N ALA A 98 -16.52 9.82 -4.51
CA ALA A 98 -17.45 10.92 -4.32
C ALA A 98 -17.81 11.49 -5.70
N GLU A 99 -19.09 11.79 -5.89
CA GLU A 99 -19.59 12.48 -7.07
C GLU A 99 -19.95 13.93 -6.69
N SER A 100 -19.64 14.88 -7.57
CA SER A 100 -20.01 16.28 -7.41
C SER A 100 -20.57 16.82 -8.72
N ALA A 101 -21.67 17.55 -8.64
CA ALA A 101 -22.29 18.21 -9.76
C ALA A 101 -22.41 19.72 -9.46
N ILE A 102 -21.95 20.56 -10.38
CA ILE A 102 -22.16 22.00 -10.33
C ILE A 102 -23.37 22.31 -11.21
N GLN A 103 -24.45 22.79 -10.60
CA GLN A 103 -25.62 23.32 -11.33
C GLN A 103 -25.54 24.85 -11.33
N PHE A 104 -25.67 25.45 -12.51
CA PHE A 104 -25.81 26.90 -12.66
C PHE A 104 -27.28 27.21 -12.94
N ASP A 105 -27.95 27.87 -11.99
CA ASP A 105 -29.28 28.46 -12.22
C ASP A 105 -29.13 29.73 -13.06
N VAL A 106 -28.90 29.59 -14.37
CA VAL A 106 -29.03 30.71 -15.32
C VAL A 106 -30.28 30.46 -16.15
N THR A 107 -31.44 30.74 -15.55
CA THR A 107 -32.74 30.67 -16.24
C THR A 107 -32.99 31.87 -17.14
N GLU A 108 -32.24 32.96 -16.99
CA GLU A 108 -32.32 34.13 -17.86
C GLU A 108 -30.91 34.64 -18.17
N THR A 109 -30.55 34.67 -19.46
CA THR A 109 -29.46 35.54 -19.91
C THR A 109 -29.95 36.98 -19.70
N PRO A 110 -29.30 37.80 -18.85
CA PRO A 110 -29.69 39.20 -18.72
C PRO A 110 -29.70 39.84 -20.11
N ALA A 111 -30.75 40.59 -20.44
CA ALA A 111 -30.82 41.28 -21.71
C ALA A 111 -29.52 42.07 -21.94
N PRO A 112 -28.98 42.09 -23.19
CA PRO A 112 -27.81 42.90 -23.49
C PRO A 112 -28.05 44.32 -22.97
N LEU A 113 -27.04 44.90 -22.32
CA LEU A 113 -27.12 46.29 -21.86
C LEU A 113 -27.44 47.18 -23.08
N PRO A 114 -28.35 48.17 -22.95
CA PRO A 114 -28.65 49.10 -24.04
C PRO A 114 -27.37 49.77 -24.53
N ASP A 115 -27.19 49.88 -25.85
CA ASP A 115 -25.99 50.47 -26.48
C ASP A 115 -25.70 51.89 -25.95
N ASP A 116 -26.72 52.63 -25.50
CA ASP A 116 -26.59 53.96 -24.89
C ASP A 116 -25.75 53.98 -23.60
N LYS A 117 -25.61 52.84 -22.91
CA LYS A 117 -24.72 52.71 -21.73
C LYS A 117 -23.33 52.15 -22.07
N ALA A 118 -23.15 51.61 -23.28
CA ALA A 118 -21.87 51.11 -23.78
C ALA A 118 -21.14 52.15 -24.64
N ASN A 119 -21.81 53.24 -25.02
CA ASN A 119 -21.21 54.31 -25.78
C ASN A 119 -20.56 55.32 -24.82
N GLU A 120 -19.23 55.30 -24.71
CA GLU A 120 -18.48 56.42 -24.16
C GLU A 120 -18.76 57.66 -25.03
N ALA A 121 -19.54 58.61 -24.50
CA ALA A 121 -19.69 59.89 -25.15
C ALA A 121 -18.30 60.55 -25.21
N PRO A 122 -17.83 61.02 -26.39
CA PRO A 122 -16.51 61.61 -26.50
C PRO A 122 -16.44 62.85 -25.61
N HIS A 123 -15.49 62.86 -24.68
CA HIS A 123 -15.17 64.06 -23.91
C HIS A 123 -14.67 65.16 -24.86
N LYS A 124 -15.30 66.32 -24.81
CA LYS A 124 -14.80 67.56 -25.44
C LYS A 124 -13.69 68.17 -24.59
#